data_AF-A0A5B0RFK1-F1
#
_entry.id   AF-A0A5B0RFK1-F1
#
_cell.length_a   1.000
_cell.length_b   1.000
_cell.length_c   1.000
_cell.angle_alpha   90.00
_cell.angle_beta   90.00
_cell.angle_gamma   90.00
#
_symmetry.space_group_name_H-M   'P 1'
#
loop_
_entity.id
_entity.type
_entity.pdbx_description
1 polymer ?
#
loop_
_entity_poly.entity_id
_entity_poly.type
_entity_poly.pdbx_seq_one_letter_code
_entity_poly.pdbx_strand_id
1 'polypeptide(L)'
;MLGLGLSGMTRRFLVYPPMMIWPTSLASLALNNVFHDTSNPIANGWKMGRYRFFLIVFVLYGLYFVFPDAVASFLGTFNWMTWIKPDSVNLAALTGSVSGLGLNPWTTFDYNVASLLRDPIITPLFSVINQFAGQLILGMIIPALWYTNTWNTGYLPINDNGVFDRFVSFYFIDA
;
A
#
# COMPACT_ATOMS: atom_id res chain seq x y z
N MET A 1 17.08 15.32 -9.10
CA MET A 1 17.97 16.39 -8.59
C MET A 1 17.24 17.63 -8.09
N LEU A 2 16.04 17.98 -8.59
CA LEU A 2 15.21 19.07 -8.02
C LEU A 2 14.87 18.88 -6.54
N GLY A 3 14.63 17.64 -6.10
CA GLY A 3 14.30 17.32 -4.71
C GLY A 3 15.40 17.65 -3.69
N LEU A 4 16.69 17.54 -4.06
CA LEU A 4 17.80 17.84 -3.14
C LEU A 4 17.98 19.36 -2.96
N GLY A 5 17.82 20.15 -4.03
CA GLY A 5 17.84 21.61 -3.96
C GLY A 5 16.65 22.18 -3.17
N LEU A 6 15.46 21.61 -3.36
CA LEU A 6 14.26 21.98 -2.59
C LEU A 6 14.41 21.61 -1.11
N SER A 7 14.96 20.42 -0.82
CA SER A 7 15.22 19.95 0.55
C SER A 7 16.07 20.95 1.35
N GLY A 8 17.13 21.50 0.74
CA GLY A 8 17.97 22.53 1.36
C GLY A 8 17.22 23.81 1.72
N MET A 9 16.34 24.29 0.86
CA MET A 9 15.51 25.48 1.11
C MET A 9 14.43 25.22 2.18
N THR A 10 13.83 24.02 2.17
CA THR A 10 12.80 23.64 3.15
C THR A 10 13.37 23.19 4.50
N ARG A 11 14.69 23.01 4.64
CA ARG A 11 15.33 22.54 5.88
C ARG A 11 14.95 23.39 7.10
N ARG A 12 14.85 24.71 6.95
CA ARG A 12 14.44 25.62 8.05
C ARG A 12 13.02 25.32 8.55
N PHE A 13 12.14 24.88 7.66
CA PHE A 13 10.75 24.59 7.97
C PHE A 13 10.53 23.14 8.38
N LEU A 14 11.22 22.18 7.76
CA LEU A 14 10.99 20.74 7.97
C LEU A 14 11.88 20.11 9.04
N VAL A 15 13.08 20.61 9.28
CA VAL A 15 14.08 19.95 10.14
C VAL A 15 14.21 20.60 11.51
N TYR A 16 14.10 21.93 11.59
CA TYR A 16 14.30 22.64 12.86
C TYR A 16 13.11 22.57 13.82
N PRO A 17 11.84 22.52 13.39
CA PRO A 17 10.73 22.38 14.32
C PRO A 17 10.63 20.95 14.88
N PRO A 18 10.65 20.75 16.21
CA PRO A 18 10.54 19.43 16.83
C PRO A 18 9.19 18.75 16.60
N MET A 19 8.17 19.48 16.12
CA MET A 19 6.85 18.94 15.77
C MET A 19 6.81 18.31 14.36
N MET A 20 7.86 18.44 13.54
CA MET A 20 7.88 17.94 12.16
C MET A 20 8.63 16.61 12.00
N ILE A 21 8.50 15.71 12.97
CA ILE A 21 9.08 14.37 12.85
C ILE A 21 8.14 13.49 12.02
N TRP A 22 8.62 12.96 10.90
CA TRP A 22 7.85 12.00 10.12
C TRP A 22 7.88 10.61 10.79
N PRO A 23 6.75 9.88 10.87
CA PRO A 23 6.66 8.65 11.64
C PRO A 23 7.55 7.49 11.19
N THR A 24 7.99 7.46 9.92
CA THR A 24 8.92 6.40 9.47
C THR A 24 10.26 6.45 10.19
N SER A 25 10.70 7.65 10.59
CA SER A 25 11.90 7.82 11.41
C SER A 25 11.70 7.26 12.83
N LEU A 26 10.48 7.33 13.38
CA LEU A 26 10.17 6.79 14.71
C LEU A 26 10.31 5.27 14.74
N ALA A 27 9.90 4.56 13.70
CA ALA A 27 10.05 3.10 13.63
C ALA A 27 11.52 2.67 13.71
N SER A 28 12.41 3.37 12.99
CA SER A 28 13.85 3.11 13.01
C SER A 28 14.49 3.46 14.36
N LEU A 29 14.06 4.56 14.99
CA LEU A 29 14.50 4.94 16.33
C LEU A 29 14.03 3.94 17.39
N ALA A 30 12.79 3.45 17.28
CA ALA A 30 12.24 2.45 18.17
C ALA A 30 13.05 1.15 18.10
N LEU A 31 13.38 0.68 16.90
CA LEU A 31 14.23 -0.50 16.72
C LEU A 31 15.62 -0.32 17.36
N ASN A 32 16.28 0.82 17.09
CA ASN A 32 17.59 1.10 17.70
C ASN A 32 17.52 1.19 19.23
N ASN A 33 16.46 1.78 19.77
CA ASN A 33 16.21 1.82 21.20
C ASN A 33 16.02 0.41 21.78
N VAL A 34 15.38 -0.53 21.06
CA VAL A 34 15.25 -1.92 21.52
C VAL A 34 16.62 -2.60 21.66
N PHE A 35 17.62 -2.25 20.84
CA PHE A 35 18.96 -2.82 20.92
C PHE A 35 19.84 -2.19 22.01
N HIS A 36 19.64 -0.91 22.32
CA HIS A 36 20.50 -0.17 23.26
C HIS A 36 19.90 -0.03 24.67
N ASP A 37 18.57 -0.05 24.79
CA ASP A 37 17.88 0.16 26.06
C ASP A 37 17.72 -1.17 26.82
N THR A 38 18.37 -1.27 27.97
CA THR A 38 18.26 -2.41 28.89
C THR A 38 17.08 -2.28 29.86
N SER A 39 16.36 -1.16 29.86
CA SER A 39 15.20 -0.96 30.71
C SER A 39 14.03 -1.86 30.28
N ASN A 40 13.42 -2.56 31.24
CA ASN A 40 12.26 -3.42 31.00
C ASN A 40 11.06 -2.92 31.83
N PRO A 41 10.47 -1.77 31.47
CA PRO A 41 9.26 -1.28 32.11
C PRO A 41 8.09 -2.23 31.85
N ILE A 42 7.16 -2.33 32.80
CA ILE A 42 5.95 -3.14 32.65
C ILE A 42 5.08 -2.49 31.57
N ALA A 43 4.74 -3.25 30.53
CA ALA A 43 3.84 -2.81 29.46
C ALA A 43 2.46 -3.44 29.69
N ASN A 44 1.44 -2.65 30.03
CA ASN A 44 0.05 -3.10 30.20
C ASN A 44 -0.12 -4.38 31.04
N GLY A 45 0.62 -4.50 32.15
CA GLY A 45 0.59 -5.66 33.06
C GLY A 45 1.50 -6.82 32.65
N TRP A 46 2.13 -6.76 31.48
CA TRP A 46 3.07 -7.77 31.00
C TRP A 46 4.51 -7.29 31.22
N LYS A 47 5.36 -8.18 31.74
CA LYS A 47 6.79 -7.92 31.94
C LYS A 47 7.61 -8.72 30.94
N MET A 48 7.60 -8.30 29.68
CA MET A 48 8.39 -8.95 28.63
C MET A 48 9.47 -8.00 28.11
N GLY A 49 10.73 -8.45 28.13
CA GLY A 49 11.85 -7.65 27.63
C GLY A 49 11.67 -7.33 26.15
N ARG A 50 11.87 -6.06 25.78
CA ARG A 50 11.68 -5.54 24.42
C ARG A 50 12.44 -6.34 23.36
N TYR A 51 13.67 -6.76 23.67
CA TYR A 51 14.48 -7.60 22.79
C TYR A 51 13.87 -8.98 22.52
N ARG A 52 13.31 -9.64 23.55
CA ARG A 52 12.62 -10.93 23.38
C ARG A 52 11.36 -10.79 22.55
N PHE A 53 10.59 -9.73 22.76
CA PHE A 53 9.41 -9.42 21.94
C PHE A 53 9.79 -9.22 20.47
N PHE A 54 10.82 -8.41 20.22
CA PHE A 54 11.34 -8.20 18.87
C PHE A 54 11.72 -9.51 18.18
N LEU A 55 12.49 -10.38 18.85
CA LEU A 55 12.90 -11.66 18.26
C LEU A 55 11.71 -12.60 17.97
N ILE A 56 10.73 -12.68 18.88
CA ILE A 56 9.54 -13.50 18.68
C ILE A 56 8.76 -13.02 17.45
N VAL A 57 8.49 -11.71 17.37
CA VAL A 57 7.76 -11.12 16.24
C VAL A 57 8.55 -11.27 14.94
N PHE A 58 9.87 -11.05 14.97
CA PHE A 58 10.74 -11.21 13.81
C PHE A 58 10.70 -12.62 13.24
N VAL A 59 10.81 -13.65 14.09
CA VAL A 59 10.75 -15.05 13.66
C VAL A 59 9.35 -15.41 13.17
N LEU A 60 8.30 -15.04 13.90
CA LEU A 60 6.92 -15.32 13.50
C LEU A 60 6.57 -14.67 12.15
N TYR A 61 6.95 -13.41 11.97
CA TYR A 61 6.72 -12.70 10.71
C TYR A 61 7.58 -13.27 9.58
N GLY A 62 8.82 -13.65 9.85
CA GLY A 62 9.69 -14.32 8.87
C GLY A 62 9.13 -15.67 8.41
N LEU A 63 8.51 -16.44 9.31
CA LEU A 63 7.81 -17.68 8.94
C LEU A 63 6.52 -17.42 8.18
N TYR A 64 5.75 -16.42 8.62
CA TYR A 64 4.52 -16.01 7.94
C TYR A 64 4.81 -15.53 6.51
N PHE A 65 5.91 -14.82 6.27
CA PHE A 65 6.29 -14.32 4.93
C PHE A 65 6.38 -15.42 3.87
N VAL A 66 6.85 -16.62 4.25
CA VAL A 66 6.99 -17.74 3.31
C VAL A 66 5.62 -18.30 2.88
N PHE A 67 4.60 -18.18 3.73
CA PHE A 67 3.30 -18.80 3.51
C PHE A 67 2.51 -18.21 2.31
N PRO A 68 2.21 -16.90 2.25
CA PRO A 68 1.52 -16.32 1.11
C PRO A 68 2.41 -16.35 -0.15
N ASP A 69 3.72 -16.20 -0.03
CA ASP A 69 4.62 -16.15 -1.18
C ASP A 69 4.76 -17.53 -1.88
N ALA A 70 5.04 -18.59 -1.11
CA ALA A 70 5.35 -19.91 -1.66
C ALA A 70 4.15 -20.87 -1.74
N VAL A 71 3.19 -20.80 -0.82
CA VAL A 71 2.11 -21.81 -0.71
C VAL A 71 0.81 -21.31 -1.35
N ALA A 72 0.50 -20.03 -1.19
CA ALA A 72 -0.82 -19.49 -1.52
C ALA A 72 -0.76 -18.07 -2.09
N SER A 73 -0.06 -17.88 -3.20
CA SER A 73 0.14 -16.56 -3.83
C SER A 73 -1.18 -15.86 -4.21
N PHE A 74 -2.27 -16.62 -4.39
CA PHE A 74 -3.62 -16.06 -4.61
C PHE A 74 -4.16 -15.26 -3.41
N LEU A 75 -3.63 -15.47 -2.20
CA LEU A 75 -3.96 -14.68 -1.01
C LEU A 75 -3.43 -13.25 -1.12
N GLY A 76 -2.38 -13.03 -1.92
CA GLY A 76 -1.85 -11.70 -2.21
C GLY A 76 -2.83 -10.85 -3.01
N THR A 77 -3.48 -11.43 -4.03
CA THR A 77 -4.47 -10.74 -4.88
C THR A 77 -5.83 -11.43 -4.78
N PHE A 78 -6.44 -11.35 -3.59
CA PHE A 78 -7.69 -12.02 -3.33
C PHE A 78 -8.87 -11.28 -3.99
N ASN A 79 -9.56 -11.94 -4.91
CA ASN A 79 -10.60 -11.33 -5.74
C ASN A 79 -11.88 -12.18 -5.78
N TRP A 80 -12.43 -12.46 -4.60
CA TRP A 80 -13.60 -13.33 -4.43
C TRP A 80 -14.87 -12.82 -5.12
N MET A 81 -15.03 -11.50 -5.30
CA MET A 81 -16.24 -10.94 -5.91
C MET A 81 -16.41 -11.33 -7.37
N THR A 82 -15.32 -11.59 -8.09
CA THR A 82 -15.41 -12.09 -9.47
C THR A 82 -16.01 -13.49 -9.56
N TRP A 83 -16.04 -14.27 -8.47
CA TRP A 83 -16.70 -15.59 -8.45
C TRP A 83 -18.22 -15.49 -8.53
N ILE A 84 -18.82 -14.34 -8.17
CA ILE A 84 -20.27 -14.13 -8.27
C ILE A 84 -20.71 -14.14 -9.73
N LYS A 85 -19.89 -13.56 -10.62
CA LYS A 85 -20.14 -13.54 -12.07
C LYS A 85 -18.81 -13.50 -12.84
N PRO A 86 -18.18 -14.67 -13.10
CA PRO A 86 -16.83 -14.74 -13.66
C PRO A 86 -16.74 -14.16 -15.08
N ASP A 87 -17.80 -14.28 -15.89
CA ASP A 87 -17.79 -13.84 -17.29
C ASP A 87 -18.08 -12.32 -17.46
N SER A 88 -18.20 -11.58 -16.36
CA SER A 88 -18.58 -10.16 -16.40
C SER A 88 -17.36 -9.25 -16.41
N VAL A 89 -17.01 -8.72 -17.59
CA VAL A 89 -15.93 -7.73 -17.76
C VAL A 89 -16.13 -6.52 -16.84
N ASN A 90 -17.36 -6.01 -16.74
CA ASN A 90 -17.69 -4.88 -15.87
C ASN A 90 -17.45 -5.16 -14.38
N LEU A 91 -17.68 -6.41 -13.95
CA LEU A 91 -17.46 -6.81 -12.56
C LEU A 91 -15.95 -6.92 -12.28
N ALA A 92 -15.22 -7.56 -13.20
CA ALA A 92 -13.76 -7.67 -13.12
C ALA A 92 -13.06 -6.31 -13.17
N ALA A 93 -13.55 -5.38 -14.00
CA ALA A 93 -13.00 -4.02 -14.10
C ALA A 93 -13.16 -3.23 -12.78
N LEU A 94 -14.31 -3.34 -12.11
CA LEU A 94 -14.52 -2.62 -10.85
C LEU A 94 -13.81 -3.29 -9.66
N THR A 95 -13.94 -4.60 -9.54
CA THR A 95 -13.55 -5.33 -8.33
C THR A 95 -12.18 -6.00 -8.41
N GLY A 96 -11.61 -6.11 -9.61
CA GLY A 96 -10.36 -6.82 -9.85
C GLY A 96 -9.14 -6.16 -9.20
N SER A 97 -8.30 -6.98 -8.56
CA SER A 97 -7.11 -6.52 -7.83
C SER A 97 -5.88 -6.24 -8.72
N VAL A 98 -5.83 -6.80 -9.95
CA VAL A 98 -4.66 -6.67 -10.86
C VAL A 98 -4.93 -5.68 -11.99
N SER A 99 -6.01 -5.90 -12.75
CA SER A 99 -6.36 -5.08 -13.93
C SER A 99 -7.64 -4.26 -13.71
N GLY A 100 -8.13 -4.22 -12.48
CA GLY A 100 -9.33 -3.49 -12.09
C GLY A 100 -9.03 -2.35 -11.13
N LEU A 101 -10.09 -1.72 -10.63
CA LEU A 101 -9.98 -0.64 -9.64
C LEU A 101 -9.74 -1.15 -8.21
N GLY A 102 -9.77 -2.47 -7.99
CA GLY A 102 -9.57 -3.05 -6.67
C GLY A 102 -10.63 -2.66 -5.65
N LEU A 103 -11.84 -2.29 -6.08
CA LEU A 103 -12.97 -1.94 -5.21
C LEU A 103 -13.52 -3.20 -4.54
N ASN A 104 -12.76 -3.77 -3.62
CA ASN A 104 -13.11 -4.96 -2.87
C ASN A 104 -12.92 -4.75 -1.37
N PRO A 105 -13.91 -5.13 -0.53
CA PRO A 105 -13.75 -5.06 0.93
C PRO A 105 -12.54 -5.83 1.47
N TRP A 106 -12.18 -6.96 0.84
CA TRP A 106 -11.02 -7.79 1.19
C TRP A 106 -10.20 -8.10 -0.05
N THR A 107 -9.23 -7.24 -0.36
CA THR A 107 -8.36 -7.33 -1.55
C THR A 107 -7.15 -8.25 -1.37
N THR A 108 -6.67 -8.42 -0.13
CA THR A 108 -5.47 -9.18 0.17
C THR A 108 -5.48 -9.70 1.59
N PHE A 109 -4.83 -10.83 1.81
CA PHE A 109 -4.51 -11.37 3.13
C PHE A 109 -3.01 -11.31 3.42
N ASP A 110 -2.21 -10.70 2.53
CA ASP A 110 -0.77 -10.53 2.72
C ASP A 110 -0.48 -9.10 3.19
N TYR A 111 0.18 -8.97 4.34
CA TYR A 111 0.54 -7.68 4.89
C TYR A 111 1.50 -6.89 4.00
N ASN A 112 2.41 -7.55 3.27
CA ASN A 112 3.32 -6.87 2.34
C ASN A 112 2.52 -6.20 1.23
N VAL A 113 1.55 -6.92 0.66
CA VAL A 113 0.66 -6.38 -0.37
C VAL A 113 -0.22 -5.26 0.20
N ALA A 114 -0.73 -5.42 1.42
CA ALA A 114 -1.53 -4.38 2.09
C ALA A 114 -0.72 -3.10 2.36
N SER A 115 0.58 -3.24 2.68
CA SER A 115 1.48 -2.14 3.01
C SER A 115 2.19 -1.49 1.81
N LEU A 116 2.06 -2.06 0.60
CA LEU A 116 2.78 -1.64 -0.62
C LEU A 116 2.69 -0.14 -0.88
N LEU A 117 1.48 0.42 -0.76
CA LEU A 117 1.26 1.86 -0.95
C LEU A 117 1.64 2.65 0.31
N ARG A 118 1.26 2.14 1.47
CA ARG A 118 1.56 2.77 2.75
C ARG A 118 1.33 1.80 3.91
N ASP A 119 2.30 1.73 4.81
CA ASP A 119 2.16 0.99 6.06
C ASP A 119 1.19 1.73 7.02
N PRO A 120 0.03 1.14 7.36
CA PRO A 120 -0.94 1.74 8.27
C PRO A 120 -0.47 1.78 9.74
N ILE A 121 0.52 0.95 10.12
CA ILE A 121 1.03 0.88 11.50
C ILE A 121 1.90 2.10 11.80
N ILE A 122 2.71 2.50 10.82
CA ILE A 122 3.65 3.62 10.96
C ILE A 122 2.95 4.95 10.63
N THR A 123 2.01 4.94 9.69
CA THR A 123 1.40 6.17 9.19
C THR A 123 0.32 6.70 10.13
N PRO A 124 0.25 8.03 10.37
CA PRO A 124 -0.81 8.61 11.19
C PRO A 124 -2.18 8.36 10.57
N LEU A 125 -3.16 8.05 11.42
CA LEU A 125 -4.53 7.73 11.00
C LEU A 125 -5.15 8.81 10.11
N PHE A 126 -4.93 10.10 10.42
CA PHE A 126 -5.42 11.21 9.60
C PHE A 126 -4.91 11.14 8.15
N SER A 127 -3.64 10.83 7.95
CA SER A 127 -3.05 10.70 6.60
C SER A 127 -3.59 9.48 5.86
N VAL A 128 -3.88 8.39 6.58
CA VAL A 128 -4.52 7.19 6.01
C VAL A 128 -5.94 7.52 5.56
N ILE A 129 -6.76 8.14 6.42
CA ILE A 129 -8.14 8.53 6.12
C ILE A 129 -8.19 9.50 4.94
N ASN A 130 -7.33 10.52 4.90
CA ASN A 130 -7.33 11.49 3.82
C ASN A 130 -7.05 10.84 2.45
N GLN A 131 -6.07 9.93 2.40
CA GLN A 131 -5.81 9.18 1.17
C GLN A 131 -6.95 8.24 0.80
N PHE A 132 -7.52 7.55 1.79
CA PHE A 132 -8.68 6.70 1.56
C PHE A 132 -9.86 7.49 0.99
N ALA A 133 -10.13 8.69 1.51
CA ALA A 133 -11.14 9.58 0.96
C ALA A 133 -10.84 9.98 -0.50
N GLY A 134 -9.58 10.31 -0.81
CA GLY A 134 -9.13 10.58 -2.18
C GLY A 134 -9.34 9.37 -3.11
N GLN A 135 -8.98 8.17 -2.65
CA GLN A 135 -9.16 6.93 -3.39
C GLN A 135 -10.65 6.62 -3.64
N LEU A 136 -11.52 6.88 -2.67
CA LEU A 136 -12.98 6.72 -2.85
C LEU A 136 -13.54 7.69 -3.89
N ILE A 137 -13.12 8.96 -3.84
CA ILE A 137 -13.57 9.97 -4.80
C ILE A 137 -13.14 9.58 -6.22
N LEU A 138 -11.86 9.26 -6.41
CA LEU A 138 -11.34 8.81 -7.71
C LEU A 138 -11.95 7.47 -8.14
N GLY A 139 -12.19 6.57 -7.20
CA GLY A 139 -12.84 5.28 -7.43
C GLY A 139 -14.29 5.39 -7.93
N MET A 140 -14.94 6.55 -7.76
CA MET A 140 -16.24 6.85 -8.39
C MET A 140 -16.09 7.56 -9.73
N ILE A 141 -15.12 8.47 -9.87
CA ILE A 141 -14.91 9.26 -11.08
C ILE A 141 -14.37 8.39 -12.24
N ILE A 142 -13.38 7.54 -11.97
CA ILE A 142 -12.76 6.68 -12.99
C ILE A 142 -13.79 5.78 -13.70
N PRO A 143 -14.62 5.00 -13.00
CA PRO A 143 -15.60 4.17 -13.69
C PRO A 143 -16.68 5.02 -14.38
N ALA A 144 -17.06 6.17 -13.84
CA ALA A 144 -18.00 7.07 -14.51
C ALA A 144 -17.47 7.49 -15.90
N LEU A 145 -16.20 7.90 -15.98
CA LEU A 145 -15.56 8.29 -17.25
C LEU A 145 -15.38 7.10 -18.21
N TRP A 146 -15.00 5.93 -17.69
CA TRP A 146 -14.78 4.72 -18.48
C TRP A 146 -16.09 4.20 -19.10
N TYR A 147 -17.19 4.17 -18.32
CA TYR A 147 -18.50 3.75 -18.81
C TYR A 147 -19.14 4.75 -19.79
N THR A 148 -18.91 6.05 -19.62
CA THR A 148 -19.35 7.06 -20.60
C THR A 148 -18.45 7.14 -21.82
N ASN A 149 -17.39 6.32 -21.88
CA ASN A 149 -16.36 6.32 -22.92
C ASN A 149 -15.81 7.74 -23.18
N THR A 150 -15.66 8.52 -22.09
CA THR A 150 -15.13 9.88 -22.21
C THR A 150 -13.69 9.79 -22.70
N TRP A 151 -13.38 10.56 -23.73
CA TRP A 151 -12.07 10.55 -24.40
C TRP A 151 -11.67 9.22 -25.06
N ASN A 152 -12.64 8.39 -25.48
CA ASN A 152 -12.36 7.13 -26.16
C ASN A 152 -11.49 6.18 -25.31
N THR A 153 -11.79 6.07 -24.02
CA THR A 153 -11.05 5.23 -23.06
C THR A 153 -11.70 3.86 -22.81
N GLY A 154 -12.94 3.65 -23.26
CA GLY A 154 -13.72 2.44 -22.95
C GLY A 154 -13.22 1.15 -23.58
N TYR A 155 -12.30 1.22 -24.54
CA TYR A 155 -11.64 0.04 -25.11
C TYR A 155 -10.31 -0.32 -24.43
N LEU A 156 -9.80 0.56 -23.55
CA LEU A 156 -8.59 0.31 -22.77
C LEU A 156 -8.93 -0.37 -21.43
N PRO A 157 -8.00 -1.12 -20.83
CA PRO A 157 -8.15 -1.56 -19.45
C PRO A 157 -8.43 -0.36 -18.52
N ILE A 158 -9.37 -0.52 -17.59
CA ILE A 158 -9.83 0.58 -16.72
C ILE A 158 -8.72 1.16 -15.83
N ASN A 159 -7.71 0.35 -15.55
CA ASN A 159 -6.55 0.70 -14.74
C ASN A 159 -5.34 -0.07 -15.25
N ASP A 160 -4.43 0.64 -15.93
CA ASP A 160 -3.16 0.11 -16.42
C ASP A 160 -2.15 1.27 -16.52
N ASN A 161 -0.87 0.96 -16.29
CA ASN A 161 0.24 1.89 -16.48
C ASN A 161 0.90 1.73 -17.87
N GLY A 162 0.44 0.77 -18.68
CA GLY A 162 0.91 0.54 -20.04
C GLY A 162 0.56 1.69 -20.99
N VAL A 163 1.43 1.90 -21.99
CA VAL A 163 1.19 2.85 -23.07
C VAL A 163 0.60 2.09 -24.26
N PHE A 164 -0.61 2.48 -24.67
CA PHE A 164 -1.36 1.83 -25.74
C PHE A 164 -1.42 2.72 -26.99
N ASP A 165 -1.36 2.08 -28.16
CA ASP A 165 -1.72 2.73 -29.42
C ASP A 165 -3.24 2.84 -29.57
N ARG A 166 -3.70 3.51 -30.64
CA ARG A 166 -5.15 3.67 -30.89
C ARG A 166 -5.87 2.34 -31.16
N PHE A 167 -5.13 1.25 -31.36
CA PHE A 167 -5.62 -0.10 -31.64
C PHE A 167 -5.43 -1.04 -30.44
N VAL A 168 -5.10 -0.52 -29.25
CA VAL A 168 -4.89 -1.30 -28.01
C VAL A 168 -3.70 -2.26 -28.09
N SER A 169 -2.72 -1.97 -28.94
CA SER A 169 -1.44 -2.66 -28.96
C SER A 169 -0.44 -1.94 -28.05
N PHE A 170 0.34 -2.71 -27.30
CA PHE A 170 1.39 -2.18 -26.43
C PHE A 170 2.53 -1.58 -27.26
N TYR A 171 2.97 -0.37 -26.89
CA TYR A 171 4.23 0.16 -27.40
C TYR A 171 5.40 -0.48 -26.65
N PHE A 172 6.10 -1.42 -27.29
CA PHE A 172 7.41 -1.85 -26.81
C PHE A 172 8.41 -0.73 -27.09
N ILE A 173 8.86 -0.06 -26.04
CA ILE A 173 10.03 0.80 -26.13
C ILE A 173 11.21 -0.14 -25.90
N ASP A 174 11.76 -0.69 -26.97
CA ASP A 174 13.05 -1.38 -26.90
C ASP A 174 14.09 -0.36 -26.41
N ALA A 175 14.57 -0.57 -25.19
CA ALA A 175 15.60 0.25 -24.54
C ALA A 175 17.00 -0.30 -24.85
#